data_AF-A0A2J0M7G8-F1
#
_entry.id   AF-A0A2J0M7G8-F1
#
_cell.length_a   1.000
_cell.length_b   1.000
_cell.length_c   1.000
_cell.angle_alpha   90.00
_cell.angle_beta   90.00
_cell.angle_gamma   90.00
#
_symmetry.space_group_name_H-M   'P 1'
#
loop_
_entity.id
_entity.type
_entity.pdbx_description
1 polymer ?
#
loop_
_entity_poly.entity_id
_entity_poly.type
_entity_poly.pdbx_seq_one_letter_code
_entity_poly.pdbx_strand_id
1 'polypeptide(L)'
;MGVQGDNRTYAHPLAITSNKTWDALDKISSNITNATKEINRVLVLLNRTRHPLGILGAGSERSVPAELKDLVFNFPNEDRTLTLDRIKLLQKIDNIVMQEIQNAGLYDKIWQFPTVLIPIGCKHFESVVLRPVTSKEAMTASFARIKRHILKRITQKILNTGKIDYIFYDITNKPPGTIEWE
;
A
#
# COMPACT_ATOMS: atom_id res chain seq x y z
N MET A 1 9.92 5.60 -2.44
CA MET A 1 11.24 5.77 -1.79
C MET A 1 11.62 4.61 -0.88
N GLY A 2 12.91 4.29 -0.83
CA GLY A 2 13.53 3.34 0.08
C GLY A 2 14.95 3.78 0.46
N VAL A 3 15.58 3.01 1.36
CA VAL A 3 16.98 3.18 1.78
C VAL A 3 17.68 1.82 1.62
N GLN A 4 18.75 1.80 0.83
CA GLN A 4 19.63 0.63 0.66
C GLN A 4 21.08 1.08 0.90
N GLY A 5 21.68 0.58 1.98
CA GLY A 5 22.94 1.13 2.48
C GLY A 5 22.75 2.59 2.92
N ASP A 6 23.68 3.46 2.52
CA ASP A 6 23.65 4.89 2.86
C ASP A 6 22.87 5.74 1.85
N ASN A 7 22.36 5.13 0.77
CA ASN A 7 21.71 5.85 -0.32
C ASN A 7 20.19 5.71 -0.30
N ARG A 8 19.51 6.78 -0.73
CA ARG A 8 18.08 6.75 -1.05
C ARG A 8 17.88 6.12 -2.43
N THR A 9 16.88 5.26 -2.55
CA THR A 9 16.55 4.57 -3.81
C THR A 9 15.07 4.71 -4.16
N TYR A 10 14.79 4.94 -5.44
CA TYR A 10 13.46 4.76 -6.03
C TYR A 10 13.43 3.41 -6.73
N ALA A 11 12.51 2.54 -6.34
CA ALA A 11 12.36 1.19 -6.85
C ALA A 11 10.87 0.79 -6.78
N HIS A 12 10.52 -0.38 -7.30
CA HIS A 12 9.14 -0.79 -7.48
C HIS A 12 8.51 -1.30 -6.17
N PRO A 13 7.23 -1.00 -5.91
CA PRO A 13 6.44 -1.76 -4.94
C PRO A 13 5.92 -3.05 -5.56
N LEU A 14 5.90 -4.14 -4.78
CA LEU A 14 5.24 -5.40 -5.13
C LEU A 14 3.95 -5.54 -4.32
N ALA A 15 2.81 -5.72 -4.97
CA ALA A 15 1.57 -6.06 -4.28
C ALA A 15 1.30 -7.57 -4.33
N ILE A 16 0.82 -8.12 -3.22
CA ILE A 16 0.46 -9.53 -3.06
C ILE A 16 -0.93 -9.67 -2.44
N THR A 17 -1.57 -10.82 -2.67
CA THR A 17 -2.76 -11.25 -1.96
C THR A 17 -2.38 -12.35 -0.96
N SER A 18 -2.84 -12.25 0.28
CA SER A 18 -2.48 -13.23 1.31
C SER A 18 -3.41 -13.17 2.52
N ASN A 19 -3.71 -14.34 3.08
CA ASN A 19 -4.43 -14.52 4.34
C ASN A 19 -3.50 -14.95 5.50
N LYS A 20 -2.17 -14.93 5.29
CA LYS A 20 -1.19 -15.35 6.30
C LYS A 20 -1.17 -14.41 7.51
N THR A 21 -0.57 -14.90 8.60
CA THR A 21 -0.34 -14.11 9.83
C THR A 21 0.64 -12.96 9.56
N TRP A 22 0.64 -11.96 10.44
CA TRP A 22 1.56 -10.83 10.30
C TRP A 22 3.02 -11.24 10.38
N ASP A 23 3.37 -12.21 11.23
CA ASP A 23 4.75 -12.66 11.35
C ASP A 23 5.23 -13.45 10.14
N ALA A 24 4.32 -14.19 9.48
CA ALA A 24 4.64 -14.83 8.21
C ALA A 24 4.81 -13.79 7.09
N LEU A 25 3.98 -12.75 7.06
CA LEU A 25 4.08 -11.66 6.09
C LEU A 25 5.34 -10.81 6.28
N ASP A 26 5.76 -10.59 7.53
CA ASP A 26 7.01 -9.91 7.86
C ASP A 26 8.22 -10.64 7.23
N LYS A 27 8.32 -11.96 7.46
CA LYS A 27 9.35 -12.81 6.85
C LYS A 27 9.30 -12.80 5.32
N ILE A 28 8.11 -12.89 4.74
CA ILE A 28 7.94 -12.85 3.28
C ILE A 28 8.42 -11.50 2.73
N SER A 29 8.02 -10.39 3.36
CA SER A 29 8.44 -9.05 2.93
C SER A 29 9.95 -8.92 2.97
N SER A 30 10.58 -9.28 4.08
CA SER A 30 12.04 -9.19 4.22
C SER A 30 12.77 -10.07 3.20
N ASN A 31 12.30 -11.30 2.97
CA ASN A 31 12.91 -12.19 2.00
C ASN A 31 12.83 -11.63 0.58
N ILE A 32 11.68 -11.09 0.17
CA ILE A 32 11.50 -10.49 -1.16
C ILE A 32 12.43 -9.29 -1.34
N THR A 33 12.43 -8.34 -0.39
CA THR A 33 13.22 -7.12 -0.54
C THR A 33 14.73 -7.36 -0.43
N ASN A 34 15.15 -8.44 0.24
CA ASN A 34 16.56 -8.83 0.29
C ASN A 34 17.01 -9.57 -0.98
N ALA A 35 16.12 -10.37 -1.57
CA ALA A 35 16.42 -11.16 -2.77
C ALA A 35 16.31 -10.34 -4.08
N THR A 36 15.49 -9.28 -4.09
CA THR A 36 15.17 -8.50 -5.30
C THR A 36 15.36 -7.01 -5.02
N LYS A 37 16.50 -6.46 -5.44
CA LYS A 37 16.88 -5.06 -5.13
C LYS A 37 15.96 -4.03 -5.80
N GLU A 38 15.32 -4.42 -6.90
CA GLU A 38 14.34 -3.66 -7.66
C GLU A 38 13.01 -3.50 -6.90
N ILE A 39 12.81 -4.25 -5.81
CA ILE A 39 11.62 -4.18 -4.96
C ILE A 39 12.02 -3.61 -3.60
N ASN A 40 11.55 -2.40 -3.30
CA ASN A 40 11.80 -1.76 -2.00
C ASN A 40 10.57 -1.72 -1.10
N ARG A 41 9.40 -2.17 -1.59
CA ARG A 41 8.17 -2.25 -0.81
C ARG A 41 7.36 -3.49 -1.15
N VAL A 42 6.73 -4.08 -0.14
CA VAL A 42 5.77 -5.18 -0.31
C VAL A 42 4.44 -4.77 0.31
N LEU A 43 3.38 -4.91 -0.48
CA LEU A 43 2.03 -4.45 -0.13
C LEU A 43 1.06 -5.62 -0.10
N VAL A 44 0.15 -5.64 0.87
CA VAL A 44 -0.93 -6.62 0.94
C VAL A 44 -2.24 -5.95 0.56
N LEU A 45 -2.93 -6.49 -0.45
CA LEU A 45 -4.28 -6.04 -0.81
C LEU A 45 -5.29 -6.40 0.30
N LEU A 46 -6.04 -5.43 0.80
CA LEU A 46 -6.99 -5.59 1.92
C LEU A 46 -8.43 -5.84 1.49
N ASN A 47 -8.87 -5.26 0.36
CA ASN A 47 -10.23 -5.44 -0.14
C ASN A 47 -10.30 -6.47 -1.25
N ARG A 48 -11.48 -7.09 -1.40
CA ARG A 48 -11.83 -7.75 -2.66
C ARG A 48 -11.97 -6.68 -3.74
N THR A 49 -11.47 -6.97 -4.92
CA THR A 49 -11.49 -6.04 -6.03
C THR A 49 -12.90 -5.98 -6.61
N ARG A 50 -13.42 -4.77 -6.81
CA ARG A 50 -14.73 -4.57 -7.47
C ARG A 50 -14.58 -4.67 -8.98
N HIS A 51 -13.39 -4.35 -9.48
CA HIS A 51 -12.97 -4.52 -10.84
C HIS A 51 -11.92 -5.64 -10.90
N PRO A 52 -11.90 -6.48 -11.95
CA PRO A 52 -10.79 -7.40 -12.13
C PRO A 52 -9.49 -6.59 -12.17
N LEU A 53 -8.42 -7.16 -11.60
CA LEU A 53 -7.06 -6.62 -11.73
C LEU A 53 -6.69 -6.73 -13.22
N GLY A 54 -7.06 -5.72 -14.01
CA GLY A 54 -6.98 -5.77 -15.47
C GLY A 54 -5.70 -5.16 -16.02
N ILE A 55 -5.15 -5.85 -17.02
CA ILE A 55 -3.95 -5.61 -17.86
C ILE A 55 -3.93 -4.26 -18.62
N LEU A 56 -2.72 -3.72 -18.86
CA LEU A 56 -2.18 -3.18 -20.13
C LEU A 56 -0.81 -2.49 -19.98
N GLY A 57 0.16 -2.93 -20.80
CA GLY A 57 1.47 -2.28 -20.98
C GLY A 57 2.35 -2.96 -22.05
N ALA A 58 2.25 -2.47 -23.29
CA ALA A 58 3.33 -2.34 -24.30
C ALA A 58 4.24 -3.54 -24.66
N GLY A 59 3.74 -4.76 -24.61
CA GLY A 59 4.29 -5.90 -25.34
C GLY A 59 3.12 -6.79 -25.74
N SER A 60 3.12 -7.33 -26.96
CA SER A 60 2.12 -8.31 -27.41
C SER A 60 1.75 -9.28 -26.28
N GLU A 61 0.48 -9.64 -26.13
CA GLU A 61 -0.13 -10.60 -25.18
C GLU A 61 0.64 -11.91 -24.91
N ARG A 62 1.74 -12.16 -25.63
CA ARG A 62 2.59 -13.36 -25.63
C ARG A 62 3.62 -13.45 -24.51
N SER A 63 3.90 -12.39 -23.73
CA SER A 63 5.01 -12.40 -22.76
C SER A 63 4.63 -12.46 -21.28
N VAL A 64 3.36 -12.25 -20.92
CA VAL A 64 2.90 -12.38 -19.51
C VAL A 64 2.22 -13.75 -19.33
N PRO A 65 2.76 -14.64 -18.48
CA PRO A 65 2.14 -15.92 -18.14
C PRO A 65 0.69 -15.73 -17.73
N ALA A 66 -0.21 -16.63 -18.16
CA ALA A 66 -1.64 -16.49 -17.93
C ALA A 66 -1.99 -16.39 -16.44
N GLU A 67 -1.18 -17.01 -15.57
CA GLU A 67 -1.33 -16.97 -14.12
C GLU A 67 -1.03 -15.59 -13.50
N LEU A 68 -0.33 -14.71 -14.24
CA LEU A 68 0.10 -13.39 -13.76
C LEU A 68 -0.71 -12.23 -14.36
N LYS A 69 -1.67 -12.53 -15.25
CA LYS A 69 -2.49 -11.53 -15.93
C LYS A 69 -3.36 -10.70 -14.97
N ASP A 70 -3.80 -11.31 -13.87
CA ASP A 70 -4.56 -10.64 -12.80
C ASP A 70 -3.66 -9.91 -11.79
N LEU A 71 -2.36 -9.77 -12.03
CA LEU A 71 -1.42 -9.14 -11.09
C LEU A 71 -0.81 -7.84 -11.63
N VAL A 72 -1.20 -7.41 -12.84
CA VAL A 72 -0.68 -6.18 -13.46
C VAL A 72 -1.65 -5.03 -13.26
N PHE A 73 -1.20 -3.98 -12.57
CA PHE A 73 -1.98 -2.78 -12.33
C PHE A 73 -1.90 -1.83 -13.51
N ASN A 74 -3.05 -1.36 -13.99
CA ASN A 74 -3.11 -0.29 -14.96
C ASN A 74 -2.80 1.06 -14.33
N PHE A 75 -1.77 1.70 -14.86
CA PHE A 75 -1.64 3.14 -14.74
C PHE A 75 -2.63 3.77 -15.72
N PRO A 76 -3.44 4.75 -15.28
CA PRO A 76 -4.29 5.48 -16.21
C PRO A 76 -3.41 6.16 -17.25
N ASN A 77 -3.86 6.20 -18.51
CA ASN A 77 -3.22 6.99 -19.59
C ASN A 77 -3.40 8.51 -19.41
N GLU A 78 -3.77 8.94 -18.21
CA GLU A 78 -4.05 10.31 -17.83
C GLU A 78 -3.11 10.71 -16.70
N ASP A 79 -2.55 11.92 -16.78
CA ASP A 79 -1.69 12.45 -15.74
C ASP A 79 -2.45 12.59 -14.42
N ARG A 80 -1.90 11.98 -13.37
CA ARG A 80 -2.46 12.01 -12.01
C ARG A 80 -1.58 12.88 -11.12
N THR A 81 -1.83 14.19 -11.16
CA THR A 81 -1.04 15.22 -10.47
C THR A 81 -1.68 15.66 -9.14
N LEU A 82 -1.05 16.60 -8.44
CA LEU A 82 -1.63 17.23 -7.25
C LEU A 82 -2.77 18.18 -7.66
N THR A 83 -4.00 17.75 -7.41
CA THR A 83 -5.21 18.56 -7.65
C THR A 83 -6.02 18.74 -6.37
N LEU A 84 -6.83 19.80 -6.29
CA LEU A 84 -7.66 20.06 -5.12
C LEU A 84 -8.60 18.89 -4.80
N ASP A 85 -9.14 18.22 -5.82
CA ASP A 85 -10.03 17.07 -5.64
C ASP A 85 -9.32 15.85 -5.08
N ARG A 86 -8.08 15.58 -5.55
CA ARG A 86 -7.24 14.51 -5.00
C ARG A 86 -6.82 14.81 -3.56
N ILE A 87 -6.49 16.06 -3.25
CA ILE A 87 -6.17 16.50 -1.89
C ILE A 87 -7.37 16.30 -0.96
N LYS A 88 -8.57 16.77 -1.36
CA LYS A 88 -9.81 16.57 -0.58
C LYS A 88 -10.13 15.09 -0.36
N LEU A 89 -9.95 14.28 -1.39
CA LEU A 89 -10.13 12.83 -1.30
C LEU A 89 -9.17 12.21 -0.29
N LEU A 90 -7.87 12.54 -0.37
CA LEU A 90 -6.87 12.05 0.56
C LEU A 90 -7.14 12.51 2.00
N GLN A 91 -7.46 13.78 2.22
CA GLN A 91 -7.83 14.31 3.55
C GLN A 91 -9.04 13.56 4.15
N LYS A 92 -10.06 13.28 3.32
CA LYS A 92 -11.23 12.50 3.75
C LYS A 92 -10.85 11.08 4.17
N ILE A 93 -10.00 10.41 3.40
CA ILE A 93 -9.55 9.04 3.66
C ILE A 93 -8.67 9.00 4.92
N ASP A 94 -7.74 9.94 5.05
CA ASP A 94 -6.86 10.05 6.21
C ASP A 94 -7.67 10.26 7.50
N ASN A 95 -8.64 11.17 7.48
CA ASN A 95 -9.54 11.38 8.62
C ASN A 95 -10.31 10.09 9.00
N ILE A 96 -10.76 9.29 8.02
CA ILE A 96 -11.39 7.98 8.28
C ILE A 96 -10.41 7.04 9.00
N VAL A 97 -9.16 6.95 8.52
CA VAL A 97 -8.12 6.12 9.13
C VAL A 97 -7.87 6.56 10.57
N MET A 98 -7.65 7.86 10.78
CA MET A 98 -7.32 8.40 12.10
C MET A 98 -8.43 8.19 13.13
N GLN A 99 -9.70 8.39 12.75
CA GLN A 99 -10.84 8.11 13.62
C GLN A 99 -10.92 6.62 13.99
N GLU A 100 -10.73 5.70 13.04
CA GLU A 100 -10.78 4.26 13.33
C GLU A 100 -9.63 3.80 14.23
N ILE A 101 -8.46 4.43 14.11
CA ILE A 101 -7.29 4.15 14.94
C ILE A 101 -7.48 4.68 16.36
N GLN A 102 -8.06 5.87 16.52
CA GLN A 102 -8.46 6.41 17.83
C GLN A 102 -9.53 5.53 18.49
N ASN A 103 -10.58 5.18 17.77
CA ASN A 103 -11.67 4.31 18.26
C ASN A 103 -11.16 2.92 18.68
N ALA A 104 -10.08 2.44 18.07
CA ALA A 104 -9.45 1.18 18.43
C ALA A 104 -8.45 1.27 19.59
N GLY A 105 -8.21 2.47 20.16
CA GLY A 105 -7.19 2.68 21.19
C GLY A 105 -5.78 2.38 20.69
N LEU A 106 -5.50 2.66 19.41
CA LEU A 106 -4.23 2.40 18.74
C LEU A 106 -3.43 3.68 18.44
N TYR A 107 -4.01 4.86 18.65
CA TYR A 107 -3.38 6.15 18.30
C TYR A 107 -1.99 6.28 18.93
N ASP A 108 -1.86 6.09 20.24
CA ASP A 108 -0.58 6.21 20.95
C ASP A 108 0.35 5.00 20.76
N LYS A 109 -0.12 3.94 20.08
CA LYS A 109 0.65 2.72 19.83
C LYS A 109 1.29 2.70 18.45
N ILE A 110 0.86 3.57 17.55
CA ILE A 110 1.38 3.72 16.20
C ILE A 110 2.20 5.00 16.18
N TRP A 111 3.48 4.89 15.79
CA TRP A 111 4.37 6.04 15.77
C TRP A 111 3.93 7.03 14.68
N GLN A 112 3.75 6.54 13.46
CA GLN A 112 3.27 7.31 12.32
C GLN A 112 2.38 6.42 11.46
N PHE A 113 1.39 7.02 10.81
CA PHE A 113 0.49 6.34 9.90
C PHE A 113 0.28 7.14 8.62
N PRO A 114 1.25 7.20 7.70
CA PRO A 114 1.01 7.76 6.38
C PRO A 114 -0.13 7.04 5.65
N THR A 115 -1.06 7.84 5.15
CA THR A 115 -2.10 7.43 4.19
C THR A 115 -1.67 7.98 2.83
N VAL A 116 -1.45 7.11 1.85
CA VAL A 116 -0.90 7.53 0.54
C VAL A 116 -1.92 7.28 -0.55
N LEU A 117 -2.26 8.31 -1.31
CA LEU A 117 -3.08 8.17 -2.52
C LEU A 117 -2.16 7.84 -3.70
N ILE A 118 -2.37 6.71 -4.34
CA ILE A 118 -1.60 6.26 -5.50
C ILE A 118 -2.48 6.23 -6.77
N PRO A 119 -1.92 6.63 -7.93
CA PRO A 119 -2.66 6.77 -9.19
C PRO A 119 -2.88 5.42 -9.89
N ILE A 120 -3.42 4.44 -9.16
CA ILE A 120 -3.69 3.09 -9.64
C ILE A 120 -5.18 2.81 -9.46
N GLY A 121 -5.86 2.33 -10.51
CA GLY A 121 -7.29 2.03 -10.44
C GLY A 121 -7.95 1.99 -11.80
N CYS A 122 -9.13 1.38 -11.87
CA CYS A 122 -9.93 1.38 -13.09
C CYS A 122 -10.50 2.78 -13.38
N LYS A 123 -10.34 3.28 -14.61
CA LYS A 123 -10.92 4.57 -15.07
C LYS A 123 -10.63 5.73 -14.09
N HIS A 124 -11.65 6.28 -13.44
CA HIS A 124 -11.55 7.46 -12.55
C HIS A 124 -11.31 7.11 -11.08
N PHE A 125 -11.11 5.84 -10.73
CA PHE A 125 -10.81 5.46 -9.36
C PHE A 125 -9.32 5.69 -9.03
N GLU A 126 -9.05 5.86 -7.74
CA GLU A 126 -7.71 5.93 -7.16
C GLU A 126 -7.49 4.71 -6.26
N SER A 127 -6.27 4.54 -5.75
CA SER A 127 -5.97 3.54 -4.72
C SER A 127 -5.25 4.14 -3.54
N VAL A 128 -5.32 3.44 -2.41
CA VAL A 128 -4.77 3.90 -1.14
C VAL A 128 -3.74 2.91 -0.62
N VAL A 129 -2.62 3.40 -0.12
CA VAL A 129 -1.69 2.61 0.70
C VAL A 129 -1.80 3.09 2.15
N LEU A 130 -2.03 2.14 3.05
CA LEU A 130 -2.01 2.32 4.49
C LEU A 130 -0.62 1.93 5.02
N ARG A 131 0.10 2.87 5.62
CA ARG A 131 1.49 2.69 6.06
C ARG A 131 1.69 2.91 7.56
N PRO A 132 1.01 2.17 8.46
CA PRO A 132 1.27 2.34 9.88
C PRO A 132 2.62 1.74 10.26
N VAL A 133 3.43 2.49 11.01
CA VAL A 133 4.72 2.03 11.52
C VAL A 133 4.78 2.19 13.03
N THR A 134 5.48 1.25 13.66
CA THR A 134 5.91 1.34 15.06
C THR A 134 7.42 1.46 15.06
N SER A 135 7.94 2.47 15.75
CA SER A 135 9.38 2.64 15.93
C SER A 135 9.78 2.13 17.31
N LYS A 136 10.93 1.44 17.38
CA LYS A 136 11.64 1.23 18.64
C LYS A 136 12.76 2.28 18.81
N GLU A 137 13.29 2.80 17.70
CA GLU A 137 14.43 3.74 17.60
C GLU A 137 14.33 4.57 16.30
N ALA A 138 14.93 5.75 16.23
CA ALA A 138 14.82 6.66 15.07
C ALA A 138 15.27 6.06 13.72
N MET A 139 16.17 5.08 13.76
CA MET A 139 16.78 4.47 12.57
C MET A 139 16.03 3.25 12.03
N THR A 140 15.23 2.58 12.85
CA THR A 140 14.50 1.36 12.47
C THR A 140 13.01 1.47 12.77
N ALA A 141 12.18 0.94 11.88
CA ALA A 141 10.74 0.90 12.08
C ALA A 141 10.15 -0.39 11.52
N SER A 142 9.23 -0.99 12.26
CA SER A 142 8.45 -2.12 11.80
C SER A 142 7.08 -1.65 11.35
N PHE A 143 6.49 -2.30 10.35
CA PHE A 143 5.08 -2.06 10.06
C PHE A 143 4.22 -2.46 11.29
N ALA A 144 3.17 -1.69 11.57
CA ALA A 144 2.30 -2.00 12.69
C ALA A 144 1.49 -3.27 12.41
N ARG A 145 1.26 -4.11 13.41
CA ARG A 145 0.48 -5.36 13.27
C ARG A 145 -0.98 -5.14 13.68
N ILE A 146 -1.72 -4.33 12.92
CA ILE A 146 -3.11 -3.98 13.24
C ILE A 146 -4.02 -5.23 13.12
N LYS A 147 -4.94 -5.41 14.07
CA LYS A 147 -5.89 -6.54 14.03
C LYS A 147 -6.76 -6.47 12.77
N ARG A 148 -6.93 -7.61 12.09
CA ARG A 148 -7.64 -7.70 10.80
C ARG A 148 -9.07 -7.12 10.84
N HIS A 149 -9.79 -7.24 11.95
CA HIS A 149 -11.14 -6.69 12.07
C HIS A 149 -11.18 -5.15 12.08
N ILE A 150 -10.13 -4.48 12.59
CA ILE A 150 -10.00 -3.02 12.56
C ILE A 150 -9.74 -2.59 11.12
N LEU A 151 -8.80 -3.26 10.44
CA LEU A 151 -8.53 -3.01 9.02
C LEU A 151 -9.80 -3.20 8.18
N LYS A 152 -10.60 -4.23 8.44
CA LYS A 152 -11.88 -4.44 7.74
C LYS A 152 -12.82 -3.24 7.87
N ARG A 153 -12.91 -2.61 9.05
CA ARG A 153 -13.74 -1.40 9.25
C ARG A 153 -13.19 -0.21 8.47
N ILE A 154 -11.87 0.02 8.56
CA ILE A 154 -11.18 1.08 7.80
C ILE A 154 -11.44 0.89 6.29
N THR A 155 -11.15 -0.30 5.77
CA THR A 155 -11.35 -0.67 4.37
C THR A 155 -12.80 -0.42 3.93
N GLN A 156 -13.79 -0.83 4.72
CA GLN A 156 -15.20 -0.62 4.38
C GLN A 156 -15.55 0.88 4.31
N LYS A 157 -15.10 1.69 5.26
CA LYS A 157 -15.36 3.14 5.27
C LYS A 157 -14.67 3.86 4.10
N ILE A 158 -13.44 3.47 3.76
CA ILE A 158 -12.72 4.02 2.60
C ILE A 158 -13.44 3.63 1.30
N LEU A 159 -13.87 2.38 1.13
CA LEU A 159 -14.61 1.96 -0.07
C LEU A 159 -15.96 2.68 -0.23
N ASN A 160 -16.59 3.07 0.88
CA ASN A 160 -17.83 3.84 0.87
C ASN A 160 -17.64 5.29 0.40
N THR A 161 -16.40 5.76 0.18
CA THR A 161 -16.15 7.04 -0.49
C THR A 161 -16.53 7.02 -1.97
N GLY A 162 -16.63 5.82 -2.58
CA GLY A 162 -17.01 5.65 -3.98
C GLY A 162 -15.94 6.08 -4.99
N LYS A 163 -14.71 6.33 -4.53
CA LYS A 163 -13.59 6.81 -5.38
C LYS A 163 -12.33 5.94 -5.29
N ILE A 164 -12.32 4.90 -4.45
CA ILE A 164 -11.18 4.01 -4.22
C ILE A 164 -11.45 2.60 -4.77
N ASP A 165 -10.51 2.06 -5.54
CA ASP A 165 -10.55 0.72 -6.12
C ASP A 165 -9.78 -0.30 -5.26
N TYR A 166 -8.51 -0.01 -4.98
CA TYR A 166 -7.63 -0.87 -4.20
C TYR A 166 -7.16 -0.18 -2.91
N ILE A 167 -7.12 -0.96 -1.83
CA ILE A 167 -6.61 -0.54 -0.53
C ILE A 167 -5.52 -1.51 -0.14
N PHE A 168 -4.31 -1.01 -0.09
CA PHE A 168 -3.10 -1.75 0.22
C PHE A 168 -2.64 -1.48 1.65
N TYR A 169 -1.97 -2.47 2.23
CA TYR A 169 -1.29 -2.35 3.51
C TYR A 169 0.20 -2.59 3.31
N ASP A 170 1.03 -1.59 3.61
CA ASP A 170 2.46 -1.67 3.40
C ASP A 170 3.13 -2.42 4.57
N ILE A 171 3.60 -3.64 4.27
CA ILE A 171 4.21 -4.56 5.24
C ILE A 171 5.75 -4.48 5.24
N THR A 172 6.32 -3.42 4.66
CA THR A 172 7.77 -3.27 4.54
C THR A 172 8.37 -2.70 5.84
N ASN A 173 9.46 -3.25 6.35
CA ASN A 173 10.20 -2.60 7.44
C ASN A 173 11.13 -1.50 6.92
N LYS A 174 11.56 -0.60 7.81
CA LYS A 174 12.66 0.33 7.56
C LYS A 174 13.92 -0.23 8.25
N PRO A 175 15.00 -0.58 7.51
CA PRO A 175 15.11 -0.68 6.04
C PRO A 175 14.42 -1.94 5.46
N PRO A 176 14.20 -2.04 4.12
CA PRO A 176 14.64 -1.12 3.05
C PRO A 176 13.63 -0.04 2.67
N GLY A 177 12.43 -0.06 3.25
CA GLY A 177 11.47 1.01 3.07
C GLY A 177 11.84 2.27 3.87
N THR A 178 11.18 3.37 3.57
CA THR A 178 11.09 4.55 4.44
C THR A 178 9.74 4.59 5.15
N ILE A 179 9.57 5.53 6.09
CA ILE A 179 8.25 5.75 6.72
C ILE A 179 7.31 6.34 5.66
N GLU A 180 7.66 7.50 5.12
CA GLU A 180 6.96 8.13 4.00
C GLU A 180 7.23 7.41 2.68
N TRP A 181 6.37 7.63 1.69
CA TRP A 181 6.50 7.05 0.35
C TRP A 181 7.34 7.89 -0.63
N GLU A 182 7.40 9.21 -0.40
CA GLU A 182 8.18 10.19 -1.16
C GLU A 182 8.79 11.23 -0.22
#